data_AF-A0A3S4Z0F9-F1
#
_entry.id   AF-A0A3S4Z0F9-F1
#
_cell.length_a   1.000
_cell.length_b   1.000
_cell.length_c   1.000
_cell.angle_alpha   90.00
_cell.angle_beta   90.00
_cell.angle_gamma   90.00
#
_symmetry.space_group_name_H-M   'P 1'
#
loop_
_entity.id
_entity.type
_entity.pdbx_description
1 polymer ?
#
loop_
_entity_poly.entity_id
_entity_poly.type
_entity_poly.pdbx_seq_one_letter_code
_entity_poly.pdbx_strand_id
1 'polypeptide(L)'
;MREYPEHLNSKEDYLNMLEYDKLETLKRLEQLLEMRFDWVCIKELGEGEEGLEDEKHKVCVEKEMPLDFETSFVEKRYQYELQESEYSPLNSLGFSVEEVEQLIKENKDNRDETV
;
A
#
# COMPACT_ATOMS: atom_id res chain seq x y z
N MET A 1 -16.12 9.15 -25.62
CA MET A 1 -15.68 8.11 -24.68
C MET A 1 -16.09 8.59 -23.30
N ARG A 2 -16.82 7.80 -22.52
CA ARG A 2 -17.06 8.14 -21.11
C ARG A 2 -15.80 7.75 -20.36
N GLU A 3 -15.11 8.74 -19.82
CA GLU A 3 -13.87 8.57 -19.08
C GLU A 3 -14.21 7.95 -17.71
N TYR A 4 -13.39 6.98 -17.30
CA TYR A 4 -13.49 6.40 -15.96
C TYR A 4 -13.12 7.49 -14.95
N PRO A 5 -13.89 7.69 -13.86
CA PRO A 5 -13.65 8.77 -12.93
C PRO A 5 -12.26 8.66 -12.28
N GLU A 6 -11.54 9.79 -12.23
CA GLU A 6 -10.19 9.83 -11.67
C GLU A 6 -10.17 9.61 -10.15
N HIS A 7 -11.25 9.95 -9.44
CA HIS A 7 -11.33 9.86 -7.98
C HIS A 7 -12.63 9.18 -7.54
N LEU A 8 -12.49 8.02 -6.90
CA LEU A 8 -13.57 7.33 -6.23
C LEU A 8 -13.44 7.59 -4.73
N ASN A 9 -14.35 8.39 -4.18
CA ASN A 9 -14.24 8.92 -2.81
C ASN A 9 -15.13 8.20 -1.79
N SER A 10 -15.91 7.20 -2.21
CA SER A 10 -16.87 6.53 -1.34
C SER A 10 -17.07 5.08 -1.76
N LYS A 11 -17.44 4.23 -0.79
CA LYS A 11 -17.76 2.82 -1.02
C LYS A 11 -18.79 2.60 -2.14
N GLU A 12 -19.86 3.39 -2.15
CA GLU A 12 -20.89 3.31 -3.18
C GLU A 12 -20.35 3.60 -4.59
N ASP A 13 -19.36 4.48 -4.72
CA ASP A 13 -18.78 4.82 -6.01
C ASP A 13 -18.02 3.64 -6.63
N TYR A 14 -17.30 2.87 -5.80
CA TYR A 14 -16.69 1.61 -6.21
C TYR A 14 -17.73 0.56 -6.60
N LEU A 15 -18.82 0.43 -5.84
CA LEU A 15 -19.88 -0.54 -6.16
C LEU A 15 -20.57 -0.21 -7.49
N ASN A 16 -20.88 1.07 -7.71
CA ASN A 16 -21.45 1.54 -8.97
C ASN A 16 -20.48 1.31 -10.15
N MET A 17 -19.18 1.56 -9.95
CA MET A 17 -18.18 1.32 -10.99
C MET A 17 -17.93 -0.15 -11.25
N LEU A 18 -18.07 -1.04 -10.25
CA LEU A 18 -18.05 -2.49 -10.48
C LEU A 18 -19.18 -2.93 -11.43
N GLU A 19 -20.33 -2.26 -11.48
CA GLU A 19 -21.36 -2.60 -12.47
C GLU A 19 -21.02 -2.04 -13.87
N TYR A 20 -20.24 -0.96 -13.95
CA TYR A 20 -19.91 -0.27 -15.19
C TYR A 20 -18.61 -0.76 -15.85
N ASP A 21 -17.50 -0.76 -15.11
CA ASP A 21 -16.17 -1.16 -15.58
C ASP A 21 -15.42 -1.97 -14.50
N LYS A 22 -15.79 -3.24 -14.40
CA LYS A 22 -15.22 -4.21 -13.44
C LYS A 22 -13.70 -4.25 -13.47
N LEU A 23 -13.09 -4.23 -14.65
CA LEU A 23 -11.66 -4.45 -14.78
C LEU A 23 -10.85 -3.33 -14.13
N GLU A 24 -11.19 -2.07 -14.45
CA GLU A 24 -10.50 -0.92 -13.86
C GLU A 24 -10.82 -0.79 -12.37
N THR A 25 -12.08 -1.01 -11.96
CA THR A 25 -12.45 -0.93 -10.55
C THR A 25 -11.74 -1.99 -9.69
N LEU A 26 -11.65 -3.23 -10.18
CA LEU A 26 -10.92 -4.29 -9.47
C LEU A 26 -9.45 -3.96 -9.31
N LYS A 27 -8.81 -3.46 -10.37
CA LYS A 27 -7.41 -3.04 -10.30
C LYS A 27 -7.20 -1.92 -9.26
N ARG A 28 -8.14 -0.98 -9.19
CA ARG A 28 -8.15 0.09 -8.18
C ARG A 28 -8.30 -0.46 -6.76
N LEU A 29 -9.18 -1.43 -6.56
CA LEU A 29 -9.39 -2.11 -5.28
C LEU A 29 -8.16 -2.91 -4.85
N GLU A 30 -7.49 -3.59 -5.78
CA GLU A 30 -6.21 -4.27 -5.53
C GLU A 30 -5.13 -3.27 -5.10
N GLN A 31 -5.03 -2.13 -5.80
CA GLN A 31 -4.10 -1.07 -5.41
C GLN A 31 -4.38 -0.51 -4.01
N LEU A 32 -5.66 -0.33 -3.64
CA LEU A 32 -6.02 0.09 -2.28
C LEU A 32 -5.60 -0.93 -1.22
N LEU A 33 -5.71 -2.23 -1.52
CA LEU A 33 -5.26 -3.29 -0.65
C LEU A 33 -3.73 -3.33 -0.53
N GLU A 34 -2.99 -3.00 -1.58
CA GLU A 34 -1.52 -2.91 -1.53
C GLU A 34 -1.06 -1.65 -0.80
N MET A 35 -1.74 -0.52 -1.00
CA MET A 35 -1.49 0.75 -0.31
C MET A 35 -1.76 0.69 1.19
N ARG A 36 -2.35 -0.41 1.69
CA ARG A 36 -2.57 -0.58 3.13
C ARG A 36 -1.30 -0.88 3.90
N PHE A 37 -0.29 -1.40 3.21
CA PHE A 37 0.99 -1.71 3.79
C PHE A 37 1.90 -0.50 3.66
N ASP A 38 2.45 -0.06 4.78
CA ASP A 38 3.44 1.00 4.81
C ASP A 38 4.74 0.48 5.41
N TRP A 39 5.85 1.07 5.00
CA TRP A 39 7.17 0.71 5.52
C TRP A 39 7.44 1.54 6.75
N VAL A 40 7.29 0.92 7.92
CA VAL A 40 7.47 1.59 9.20
C VAL A 40 8.90 1.36 9.68
N CYS A 41 9.60 2.44 10.03
CA CYS A 41 10.92 2.35 10.64
C CYS A 41 10.77 1.75 12.04
N ILE A 42 11.30 0.54 12.24
CA ILE A 42 11.22 -0.17 13.51
C ILE A 42 12.43 0.11 14.40
N LYS A 43 13.61 0.33 13.80
CA LYS A 43 14.86 0.52 14.54
C LYS A 43 15.95 1.18 13.69
N GLU A 44 16.77 2.02 14.31
CA GLU A 44 18.06 2.45 13.75
C GLU A 44 19.12 1.36 13.97
N LEU A 45 19.73 0.91 12.87
CA LEU A 45 20.81 -0.08 12.87
C LEU A 45 22.14 0.63 13.18
N GLY A 46 22.80 0.17 14.25
CA GLY A 46 24.12 0.67 14.64
C GLY A 46 25.24 0.26 13.68
N GLU A 47 26.42 0.84 13.86
CA GLU A 47 27.60 0.52 13.07
C GLU A 47 27.99 -0.96 13.26
N GLY A 48 27.97 -1.74 12.17
CA GLY A 48 28.21 -3.19 12.19
C GLY A 48 26.98 -4.05 12.52
N GLU A 49 25.81 -3.45 12.74
CA GLU A 49 24.56 -4.21 12.89
C GLU A 49 24.08 -4.69 11.51
N GLU A 50 23.83 -5.99 11.39
CA GLU A 50 23.23 -6.58 10.20
C GLU A 50 21.72 -6.40 10.28
N GLY A 51 21.16 -5.73 9.28
CA GLY A 51 19.72 -5.62 9.15
C GLY A 51 19.13 -6.86 8.48
N LEU A 52 17.81 -6.98 8.60
CA LEU A 52 17.02 -8.04 8.01
C LEU A 52 16.45 -7.57 6.66
N GLU A 53 16.68 -8.35 5.60
CA GLU A 53 16.15 -8.10 4.26
C GLU A 53 15.32 -9.31 3.82
N ASP A 54 14.00 -9.17 3.89
CA ASP A 54 13.00 -10.19 3.56
C ASP A 54 11.80 -9.53 2.86
N GLU A 55 10.79 -10.31 2.48
CA GLU A 55 9.57 -9.78 1.83
C GLU A 55 8.85 -8.69 2.66
N LYS A 56 9.03 -8.71 3.98
CA LYS A 56 8.44 -7.75 4.92
C LYS A 56 9.47 -6.87 5.63
N HIS A 57 10.76 -7.02 5.34
CA HIS A 57 11.81 -6.31 6.06
C HIS A 57 12.79 -5.72 5.04
N LYS A 58 13.13 -4.45 5.21
CA LYS A 58 14.15 -3.82 4.35
C LYS A 58 15.05 -2.92 5.16
N VAL A 59 16.29 -2.79 4.69
CA VAL A 59 17.25 -1.85 5.24
C VAL A 59 17.35 -0.65 4.31
N CYS A 60 17.15 0.55 4.83
CA CYS A 60 17.40 1.78 4.08
C CYS A 60 18.53 2.58 4.73
N VAL A 61 19.34 3.20 3.88
CA VAL A 61 20.43 4.08 4.31
C VAL A 61 20.02 5.51 4.02
N GLU A 62 19.84 6.31 5.05
CA GLU A 62 19.49 7.72 4.95
C GLU A 62 20.70 8.59 5.26
N LYS A 63 20.90 9.64 4.46
CA LYS A 63 21.96 10.62 4.65
C LYS A 63 21.37 11.81 5.38
N GLU A 64 21.57 11.86 6.69
CA GLU A 64 21.14 13.01 7.48
C GLU A 64 22.24 14.07 7.53
N MET A 65 21.85 15.32 7.32
CA MET A 65 22.72 16.46 7.50
C MET A 65 22.68 16.84 8.99
N PRO A 66 23.81 16.80 9.71
CA PRO A 66 23.81 17.15 11.12
C PRO A 66 23.37 18.61 11.33
N LEU A 67 22.58 18.84 12.39
CA LEU A 67 22.07 20.16 12.79
C LEU A 67 23.20 21.18 13.03
N ASP A 68 24.41 20.72 13.33
CA ASP A 68 25.60 21.53 13.60
C ASP A 68 26.26 22.14 12.35
N PHE A 69 25.70 21.96 11.15
CA PHE A 69 26.27 22.48 9.88
C PHE A 69 27.73 22.04 9.60
N GLU A 70 28.27 21.07 10.35
CA GLU A 70 29.50 20.40 9.98
C GLU A 70 29.27 19.66 8.66
N THR A 71 30.17 19.87 7.70
CA THR A 71 30.11 19.46 6.28
C THR A 71 30.15 17.94 6.04
N SER A 72 29.81 17.13 7.03
CA SER A 72 29.87 15.67 6.99
C SER A 72 28.46 15.10 7.12
N PHE A 73 27.93 14.54 6.03
CA PHE A 73 26.71 13.74 6.08
C PHE A 73 26.98 12.49 6.91
N VAL A 74 26.10 12.20 7.87
CA VAL A 74 26.14 10.94 8.61
C VAL A 74 25.20 9.97 7.92
N GLU A 75 25.74 8.83 7.49
CA GLU A 75 24.95 7.74 6.93
C GLU A 75 24.35 6.95 8.09
N LYS A 76 23.03 7.01 8.23
CA LYS A 76 22.29 6.23 9.21
C LYS A 76 21.55 5.10 8.51
N ARG A 77 21.63 3.91 9.09
CA ARG A 77 20.95 2.73 8.58
C ARG A 77 19.70 2.52 9.41
N TYR A 78 18.57 2.34 8.76
CA TYR A 78 17.28 2.13 9.40
C TYR A 78 16.69 0.82 8.91
N GLN A 79 16.21 0.02 9.86
CA GLN A 79 15.43 -1.17 9.62
C GLN A 79 13.96 -0.76 9.49
N TYR A 80 13.37 -1.13 8.37
CA TYR A 80 11.94 -0.98 8.12
C TYR A 80 11.26 -2.34 8.13
N GLU A 81 10.01 -2.35 8.59
CA GLU A 81 9.11 -3.48 8.53
C GLU A 81 7.84 -3.07 7.77
N LEU A 82 7.36 -3.94 6.88
CA LEU A 82 6.12 -3.77 6.16
C LEU A 82 4.96 -4.09 7.11
N GLN A 83 4.29 -3.04 7.56
CA GLN A 83 3.20 -3.15 8.53
C GLN A 83 1.89 -2.67 7.90
N GLU A 84 0.80 -3.32 8.26
CA GLU A 84 -0.55 -2.88 7.86
C GLU A 84 -0.92 -1.62 8.66
N SER A 85 -1.18 -0.54 7.94
CA SER A 85 -1.58 0.73 8.54
C SER A 85 -3.08 0.75 8.80
N GLU A 86 -3.48 1.07 10.03
CA GLU A 86 -4.91 1.26 10.36
C GLU A 86 -5.51 2.49 9.67
N TYR A 87 -4.67 3.45 9.25
CA TYR A 87 -5.07 4.68 8.55
C TYR A 87 -5.11 4.54 7.02
N SER A 88 -5.12 3.31 6.53
CA SER A 88 -5.13 3.04 5.09
C SER A 88 -6.29 3.77 4.37
N PRO A 89 -6.08 4.22 3.13
CA PRO A 89 -7.14 4.87 2.34
C PRO A 89 -8.37 3.97 2.18
N LEU A 90 -8.16 2.65 2.15
CA LEU A 90 -9.22 1.64 2.16
C LEU A 90 -10.17 1.79 3.37
N ASN A 91 -9.62 1.92 4.58
CA ASN A 91 -10.41 2.11 5.80
C ASN A 91 -11.10 3.48 5.80
N SER A 92 -10.46 4.50 5.21
CA SER A 92 -11.04 5.85 5.07
C SER A 92 -12.28 5.87 4.15
N LEU A 93 -12.33 4.98 3.16
CA LEU A 93 -13.47 4.81 2.25
C LEU A 93 -14.66 4.08 2.88
N GLY A 94 -14.50 3.54 4.10
CA GLY A 94 -15.51 2.72 4.78
C GLY A 94 -15.56 1.27 4.28
N PHE A 95 -14.51 0.81 3.60
CA PHE A 95 -14.33 -0.59 3.29
C PHE A 95 -13.55 -1.29 4.39
N SER A 96 -13.85 -2.57 4.60
CA SER A 96 -12.98 -3.48 5.34
C SER A 96 -12.11 -4.27 4.35
N VAL A 97 -10.89 -4.65 4.78
CA VAL A 97 -9.95 -5.44 3.96
C VAL A 97 -10.63 -6.71 3.43
N GLU A 98 -11.32 -7.44 4.32
CA GLU A 98 -12.06 -8.66 3.96
C GLU A 98 -13.13 -8.41 2.90
N GLU A 99 -13.87 -7.30 2.99
CA GLU A 99 -14.91 -6.96 2.00
C GLU A 99 -14.29 -6.74 0.62
N VAL A 100 -13.16 -6.03 0.55
CA VAL A 100 -12.50 -5.74 -0.72
C VAL A 100 -11.89 -7.01 -1.32
N GLU A 101 -11.26 -7.86 -0.49
CA GLU A 101 -10.74 -9.15 -0.93
C GLU A 101 -11.87 -10.07 -1.45
N GLN A 102 -13.02 -10.10 -0.77
CA GLN A 102 -14.19 -10.83 -1.24
C GLN A 102 -14.70 -10.28 -2.58
N LEU A 103 -14.86 -8.96 -2.70
CA LEU A 103 -15.30 -8.32 -3.95
C LEU A 103 -14.37 -8.66 -5.12
N ILE A 104 -13.05 -8.63 -4.89
CA ILE A 104 -12.07 -8.99 -5.92
C ILE A 104 -12.20 -10.47 -6.28
N LYS A 105 -12.33 -11.34 -5.28
CA LYS A 105 -12.47 -12.78 -5.49
C LYS A 105 -13.74 -13.13 -6.27
N GLU A 106 -14.90 -12.65 -5.83
CA GLU A 106 -16.19 -12.90 -6.48
C GLU A 106 -16.24 -12.42 -7.93
N ASN A 107 -15.64 -11.26 -8.21
CA ASN A 107 -15.64 -10.71 -9.57
C ASN A 107 -14.51 -11.28 -10.46
N LYS A 108 -13.43 -11.83 -9.88
CA LYS A 108 -12.42 -12.59 -10.64
C LYS A 108 -12.91 -14.00 -10.98
N ASP A 109 -13.59 -14.67 -10.06
CA ASP A 109 -14.11 -16.04 -10.22
C ASP A 109 -15.23 -16.10 -11.28
N ASN A 110 -16.05 -15.06 -11.38
CA ASN A 110 -17.06 -14.90 -12.45
C ASN A 110 -16.51 -14.84 -13.89
N ARG A 111 -15.18 -14.86 -14.09
CA ARG A 111 -14.56 -14.97 -15.41
C ARG A 111 -14.37 -16.42 -15.87
N ASP A 112 -14.58 -17.41 -15.00
CA ASP A 112 -14.41 -18.84 -15.30
C ASP A 112 -15.71 -19.55 -15.71
N GLU A 113 -16.88 -18.91 -15.55
CA GLU A 113 -18.18 -19.50 -15.89
C GLU A 113 -18.63 -19.24 -17.35
N THR A 114 -17.69 -19.06 -18.28
CA THR A 114 -17.98 -19.01 -19.71
C THR A 114 -16.92 -19.75 -20.53
N VAL A 115 -16.89 -21.07 -20.38
CA VAL A 115 -16.27 -22.01 -21.33
C VAL A 115 -17.20 -23.17 -21.65
#